data_AF-A0A7Y3ALC6-F1
#
_entry.id   AF-A0A7Y3ALC6-F1
#
_cell.length_a   1.000
_cell.length_b   1.000
_cell.length_c   1.000
_cell.angle_alpha   90.00
_cell.angle_beta   90.00
_cell.angle_gamma   90.00
#
_symmetry.space_group_name_H-M   'P 1'
#
loop_
_entity.id
_entity.type
_entity.pdbx_description
1 polymer ?
#
loop_
_entity_poly.entity_id
_entity_poly.type
_entity_poly.pdbx_seq_one_letter_code
_entity_poly.pdbx_strand_id
1 'polypeptide(L)' 'DKHLAELMAWVETKGLVVSGEPVWARYNAPFVPWFMRRNEILLPVAE' A
#
# COMPACT_ATOMS: atom_id res chain seq x y z
N ASP A 1 -3.32 -1.60 -9.31
CA ASP A 1 -3.39 -0.20 -9.78
C ASP A 1 -4.48 0.60 -9.08
N LYS A 2 -5.76 0.19 -9.13
CA LYS A 2 -6.87 0.90 -8.45
C LYS A 2 -6.58 1.27 -6.98
N HIS A 3 -6.18 0.32 -6.14
CA HIS A 3 -5.92 0.58 -4.72
C HIS A 3 -4.71 1.47 -4.47
N LEU A 4 -3.69 1.43 -5.34
CA LEU A 4 -2.56 2.34 -5.25
C LEU A 4 -2.99 3.77 -5.58
N ALA A 5 -3.82 3.95 -6.63
CA ALA A 5 -4.37 5.25 -6.99
C ALA A 5 -5.25 5.83 -5.87
N GLU A 6 -6.11 5.01 -5.25
CA GLU A 6 -6.91 5.42 -4.08
C GLU A 6 -6.03 5.86 -2.91
N LEU A 7 -4.95 5.11 -2.61
CA LEU A 7 -4.01 5.45 -1.55
C LEU A 7 -3.26 6.76 -1.85
N MET A 8 -2.75 6.95 -3.07
CA MET A 8 -2.05 8.17 -3.46
C MET A 8 -2.95 9.40 -3.37
N ALA A 9 -4.20 9.31 -3.84
CA ALA A 9 -5.17 10.40 -3.72
C ALA A 9 -5.44 10.74 -2.26
N TRP A 10 -5.58 9.72 -1.39
CA TRP A 10 -5.75 9.95 0.03
C TRP A 10 -4.51 10.62 0.66
N VAL A 11 -3.30 10.17 0.33
CA VAL A 11 -2.04 10.76 0.80
C VAL A 11 -1.94 12.24 0.40
N GLU A 12 -2.32 12.59 -0.83
CA GLU A 12 -2.39 13.97 -1.30
C GLU A 12 -3.38 14.81 -0.49
N THR A 13 -4.58 14.28 -0.17
CA THR A 13 -5.54 14.99 0.72
C THR A 13 -5.03 15.20 2.14
N LYS A 14 -4.01 14.43 2.55
CA LYS A 14 -3.35 14.57 3.85
C LYS A 14 -2.17 15.53 3.82
N GLY A 15 -1.80 16.05 2.64
CA GLY A 15 -0.66 16.95 2.47
C GLY A 15 0.69 16.26 2.69
N LEU A 16 0.73 14.92 2.60
CA LEU A 16 1.94 14.13 2.77
C LEU A 16 2.67 14.03 1.43
N VAL A 17 4.00 14.16 1.44
CA VAL A 17 4.81 14.07 0.22
C VAL A 17 5.31 12.65 0.05
N VAL A 18 5.01 12.01 -1.08
CA VAL A 18 5.52 10.67 -1.40
C VAL A 18 7.02 10.74 -1.63
N SER A 19 7.79 9.96 -0.88
CA SER A 19 9.26 10.00 -0.88
C SER A 19 9.93 8.87 -1.67
N GLY A 20 9.16 7.94 -2.25
CA GLY A 20 9.69 6.83 -3.02
C GLY A 20 8.64 5.90 -3.62
N GLU A 21 9.11 4.79 -4.18
CA GLU A 21 8.27 3.81 -4.89
C GLU A 21 7.38 3.00 -3.94
N PRO A 22 6.15 2.63 -4.38
CA PRO A 22 5.25 1.80 -3.59
C PRO A 22 5.76 0.36 -3.45
N VAL A 23 5.70 -0.16 -2.23
CA VAL A 23 6.10 -1.54 -1.89
C VAL A 23 4.87 -2.41 -1.74
N TRP A 24 4.84 -3.52 -2.49
CA TRP A 24 3.78 -4.53 -2.37
C TRP A 24 4.11 -5.53 -1.27
N ALA A 25 3.46 -5.36 -0.12
CA ALA A 25 3.63 -6.20 1.06
C ALA A 25 2.69 -7.42 1.00
N ARG A 26 3.27 -8.60 0.73
CA ARG A 26 2.57 -9.89 0.70
C ARG A 26 3.13 -10.83 1.76
N TYR A 27 2.92 -10.48 3.03
CA TYR A 27 3.53 -11.20 4.16
C TYR A 27 2.85 -12.54 4.52
N ASN A 28 1.71 -12.88 3.91
CA ASN A 28 1.02 -14.13 4.22
C ASN A 28 1.82 -15.33 3.71
N ALA A 29 1.98 -16.34 4.58
CA ALA A 29 2.62 -17.60 4.22
C ALA A 29 1.85 -18.34 3.11
N PRO A 30 2.53 -19.20 2.30
CA PRO A 30 1.92 -19.85 1.14
C PRO A 30 0.71 -20.74 1.47
N PHE A 31 0.61 -21.23 2.71
CA PHE A 31 -0.48 -22.09 3.19
C PHE A 31 -1.71 -21.30 3.71
N VAL A 32 -1.64 -19.97 3.82
CA VAL A 32 -2.82 -19.17 4.21
C VAL A 32 -3.84 -19.18 3.07
N PRO A 33 -5.10 -19.59 3.32
CA PRO A 33 -6.15 -19.54 2.31
C PRO A 33 -6.32 -18.13 1.75
N TRP A 34 -6.53 -18.00 0.44
CA TRP A 34 -6.49 -16.71 -0.26
C TRP A 34 -7.49 -15.69 0.27
N PHE A 35 -8.65 -16.14 0.78
CA PHE A 35 -9.68 -15.27 1.34
C PHE A 35 -9.33 -14.71 2.73
N MET A 36 -8.32 -15.27 3.40
CA MET A 36 -7.79 -14.75 4.68
C MET A 36 -6.56 -13.87 4.48
N ARG A 37 -5.99 -13.83 3.26
CA ARG A 37 -4.76 -13.09 2.99
C ARG A 37 -5.02 -11.58 3.05
N ARG A 38 -4.16 -10.88 3.76
CA ARG A 38 -4.07 -9.42 3.73
C ARG A 38 -2.88 -8.99 2.90
N ASN A 39 -3.14 -8.44 1.72
CA ASN A 39 -2.11 -7.85 0.88
C ASN A 39 -2.16 -6.34 1.09
N GLU A 40 -1.01 -5.74 1.35
CA GLU A 40 -0.88 -4.33 1.68
C GLU A 40 -0.01 -3.62 0.65
N ILE A 41 -0.24 -2.31 0.50
CA ILE A 41 0.58 -1.42 -0.33
C ILE A 41 1.16 -0.39 0.62
N LEU A 42 2.48 -0.32 0.70
CA LEU A 42 3.19 0.64 1.54
C LEU A 42 3.70 1.75 0.65
N LEU A 43 3.37 2.99 0.99
CA LEU A 43 3.85 4.18 0.29
C LEU A 43 4.75 4.96 1.24
N PRO A 44 6.06 5.08 0.96
CA PRO A 44 6.94 5.89 1.78
C PRO A 44 6.59 7.37 1.60
N VAL A 45 6.48 8.09 2.72
CA VAL A 45 6.19 9.52 2.74
C VAL A 45 7.28 10.26 3.50
N ALA A 46 7.57 11.49 3.09
CA ALA A 46 8.37 12.47 3.83
C ALA A 46 7.42 13.48 4.49
N GLU A 47 7.83 13.97 5.67
CA GLU A 47 7.17 15.05 6.40
C GLU A 47 7.36 16.40 5.72
#